data_AF-A0A1R4B522-F1
#
_entry.id   AF-A0A1R4B522-F1
#
_cell.length_a   1.000
_cell.length_b   1.000
_cell.length_c   1.000
_cell.angle_alpha   90.00
_cell.angle_beta   90.00
_cell.angle_gamma   90.00
#
_symmetry.space_group_name_H-M   'P 1'
#
loop_
_entity.id
_entity.type
_entity.pdbx_description
1 polymer ?
#
loop_
_entity_poly.entity_id
_entity_poly.type
_entity_poly.pdbx_seq_one_letter_code
_entity_poly.pdbx_strand_id
1 'polypeptide(L)'
;MVRNVIGIVFLVLSGLYIGNFCLFSFMSYPEDERVKWIMLSTFAIIVLVFHSIGLLLYKGKNWKVSTGIGLLCGAVIGVFGVAIIFAIRHSSLVQISSDAQMLDRFLNGYQFGLLTTIVLLGVGSGLLWQGRKVQGDE
;
A
#
# COMPACT_ATOMS: atom_id res chain seq x y z
N MET A 1 -9.90 17.71 -20.36
CA MET A 1 -10.22 16.28 -20.16
C MET A 1 -8.96 15.43 -20.03
N VAL A 2 -8.07 15.42 -21.03
CA VAL A 2 -6.82 14.62 -21.06
C VAL A 2 -5.94 14.78 -19.80
N ARG A 3 -5.66 16.01 -19.35
CA ARG A 3 -4.86 16.26 -18.13
C ARG A 3 -5.43 15.54 -16.89
N ASN A 4 -6.76 15.53 -16.76
CA ASN A 4 -7.41 14.92 -15.61
C ASN A 4 -7.31 13.38 -15.65
N VAL A 5 -7.44 12.80 -16.85
CA VAL A 5 -7.24 11.36 -17.07
C VAL A 5 -5.80 10.96 -16.71
N ILE A 6 -4.81 11.74 -17.16
CA ILE A 6 -3.40 11.50 -16.80
C ILE A 6 -3.23 11.57 -15.28
N GLY A 7 -3.78 12.58 -14.61
CA GLY A 7 -3.73 12.68 -13.15
C GLY A 7 -4.32 11.46 -12.44
N ILE A 8 -5.48 10.96 -12.89
CA ILE A 8 -6.10 9.74 -12.36
C ILE A 8 -5.17 8.53 -12.54
N VAL A 9 -4.57 8.35 -13.73
CA VAL A 9 -3.64 7.25 -13.98
C VAL A 9 -2.46 7.29 -13.00
N PHE A 10 -1.86 8.45 -12.77
CA PHE A 10 -0.77 8.61 -11.80
C PHE A 10 -1.22 8.31 -10.36
N LEU A 11 -2.44 8.71 -9.97
CA LEU A 11 -3.00 8.36 -8.66
C LEU A 11 -3.27 6.86 -8.51
N VAL A 12 -3.72 6.19 -9.57
CA VAL A 12 -3.90 4.73 -9.59
C VAL A 12 -2.56 4.01 -9.46
N LEU A 13 -1.55 4.43 -10.23
CA LEU A 13 -0.19 3.88 -10.13
C LEU A 13 0.40 4.07 -8.73
N SER A 14 0.24 5.25 -8.14
CA SER A 14 0.59 5.52 -6.74
C SER A 14 -0.09 4.53 -5.80
N GLY A 15 -1.40 4.33 -5.92
CA GLY A 15 -2.17 3.35 -5.14
C GLY A 15 -1.63 1.92 -5.25
N LEU A 16 -1.25 1.48 -6.45
CA LEU A 16 -0.61 0.18 -6.67
C LEU A 16 0.75 0.08 -5.95
N TYR A 17 1.56 1.13 -6.00
CA TYR A 17 2.84 1.15 -5.28
C TYR A 17 2.68 1.23 -3.77
N ILE A 18 1.63 1.87 -3.24
CA ILE A 18 1.26 1.81 -1.82
C ILE A 18 0.90 0.37 -1.44
N GLY A 19 0.15 -0.34 -2.29
CA GLY A 19 -0.14 -1.76 -2.08
C GLY A 19 1.12 -2.62 -2.01
N ASN A 20 2.07 -2.42 -2.93
CA ASN A 20 3.36 -3.11 -2.91
C ASN A 20 4.18 -2.75 -1.66
N PHE A 21 4.28 -1.47 -1.31
CA PHE A 21 4.92 -1.01 -0.08
C PHE A 21 4.33 -1.71 1.15
N CYS A 22 3.00 -1.81 1.21
CA CYS A 22 2.29 -2.50 2.27
C CYS A 22 2.65 -4.00 2.28
N LEU A 23 2.62 -4.70 1.15
CA LEU A 23 3.01 -6.12 1.10
C LEU A 23 4.47 -6.36 1.51
N PHE A 24 5.41 -5.56 1.02
CA PHE A 24 6.82 -5.69 1.39
C PHE A 24 7.10 -5.35 2.85
N SER A 25 6.23 -4.59 3.51
CA SER A 25 6.37 -4.31 4.94
C SER A 25 6.21 -5.59 5.81
N PHE A 26 5.44 -6.58 5.33
CA PHE A 26 5.32 -7.90 5.95
C PHE A 26 6.56 -8.78 5.74
N MET A 27 7.45 -8.45 4.80
CA MET A 27 8.66 -9.24 4.57
C MET A 27 9.73 -8.91 5.61
N SER A 28 10.36 -9.94 6.17
CA SER A 28 11.61 -9.83 6.93
C SER A 28 12.80 -10.33 6.12
N TYR A 29 13.96 -9.74 6.36
CA TYR A 29 15.23 -10.14 5.78
C TYR A 29 16.23 -10.30 6.93
N PRO A 30 16.18 -11.43 7.65
CA PRO A 30 16.96 -11.60 8.88
C PRO A 30 18.47 -11.60 8.64
N GLU A 31 18.91 -11.90 7.42
CA GLU A 31 20.32 -11.86 7.03
C GLU A 31 20.84 -10.43 6.76
N ASP A 32 19.97 -9.53 6.27
CA ASP A 32 20.31 -8.12 6.07
C ASP A 32 19.05 -7.24 6.08
N GLU A 33 18.77 -6.61 7.21
CA GLU A 33 17.63 -5.68 7.35
C GLU A 33 17.73 -4.47 6.42
N ARG A 34 18.93 -4.09 5.95
CA ARG A 34 19.08 -2.96 5.03
C ARG A 34 18.33 -3.19 3.73
N VAL A 35 18.22 -4.44 3.27
CA VAL A 35 17.43 -4.80 2.08
C VAL A 35 15.98 -4.37 2.24
N LYS A 36 15.38 -4.62 3.42
CA LYS A 36 14.01 -4.20 3.73
C LYS A 36 13.86 -2.69 3.60
N TRP A 37 14.76 -1.94 4.24
CA TRP A 37 14.69 -0.48 4.26
C TRP A 37 14.94 0.14 2.88
N ILE A 38 15.86 -0.42 2.09
CA ILE A 38 16.11 0.00 0.71
C ILE A 38 14.86 -0.24 -0.16
N MET A 39 14.23 -1.41 -0.06
CA MET A 39 12.99 -1.69 -0.79
C MET A 39 11.87 -0.74 -0.39
N LEU A 40 11.61 -0.60 0.91
CA LEU A 40 10.55 0.29 1.42
C LEU A 40 10.77 1.74 1.02
N SER A 41 11.99 2.26 1.17
CA SER A 41 12.34 3.63 0.76
C SER A 41 12.21 3.84 -0.75
N THR A 42 12.61 2.87 -1.57
CA THR A 42 12.44 2.93 -3.03
C THR A 42 10.97 3.05 -3.41
N PHE A 43 10.11 2.18 -2.86
CA PHE A 43 8.67 2.25 -3.11
C PHE A 43 8.06 3.54 -2.55
N ALA A 44 8.49 4.02 -1.39
CA ALA A 44 8.02 5.29 -0.83
C ALA A 44 8.35 6.47 -1.75
N ILE A 45 9.57 6.54 -2.31
CA ILE A 45 9.96 7.58 -3.26
C ILE A 45 9.08 7.52 -4.52
N ILE A 46 8.87 6.31 -5.07
CA ILE A 46 8.00 6.12 -6.24
C ILE A 46 6.57 6.59 -5.93
N VAL A 47 6.00 6.18 -4.79
CA VAL A 47 4.68 6.66 -4.35
C VAL A 47 4.65 8.18 -4.30
N LEU A 48 5.60 8.82 -3.63
CA LEU A 48 5.64 10.28 -3.50
C LEU A 48 5.68 10.99 -4.85
N VAL A 49 6.50 10.51 -5.79
CA VAL A 49 6.61 11.08 -7.13
C VAL A 49 5.30 10.91 -7.91
N PHE A 50 4.80 9.68 -8.03
CA PHE A 50 3.59 9.41 -8.80
C PHE A 50 2.36 10.09 -8.18
N HIS A 51 2.25 10.07 -6.85
CA HIS A 51 1.13 10.72 -6.16
C HIS A 51 1.15 12.23 -6.33
N SER A 52 2.33 12.85 -6.23
CA SER A 52 2.47 14.31 -6.42
C SER A 52 2.10 14.72 -7.83
N ILE A 53 2.59 14.01 -8.85
CA ILE A 53 2.20 14.25 -10.26
C ILE A 53 0.69 14.05 -10.43
N GLY A 54 0.13 12.99 -9.85
CA GLY A 54 -1.29 12.71 -9.86
C GLY A 54 -2.13 13.86 -9.29
N LEU A 55 -1.77 14.34 -8.11
CA LEU A 55 -2.45 15.46 -7.44
C LEU A 55 -2.29 16.79 -8.19
N LEU A 56 -1.14 17.06 -8.79
CA LEU A 56 -0.90 18.28 -9.58
C LEU A 56 -1.76 18.33 -10.86
N LEU A 57 -1.99 17.16 -11.48
CA LEU A 57 -2.72 17.07 -12.75
C LEU A 57 -4.23 16.85 -12.56
N TYR A 58 -4.62 16.15 -11.50
CA TYR A 58 -6.00 15.86 -11.16
C TYR A 58 -6.71 17.08 -10.58
N LYS A 59 -7.70 17.61 -11.30
CA LYS A 59 -8.52 18.76 -10.88
C LYS A 59 -9.70 18.37 -9.98
N GLY A 60 -9.64 17.24 -9.29
CA GLY A 60 -10.72 16.85 -8.38
C GLY A 60 -10.90 17.86 -7.24
N LYS A 61 -12.13 17.96 -6.74
CA LYS A 61 -12.51 18.92 -5.69
C LYS A 61 -11.69 18.81 -4.41
N ASN A 62 -11.16 17.62 -4.08
CA ASN A 62 -10.47 17.40 -2.81
C ASN A 62 -9.33 16.37 -2.90
N TRP A 63 -8.10 16.83 -2.71
CA TRP A 63 -6.91 15.97 -2.66
C TRP A 63 -6.97 14.98 -1.49
N LYS A 64 -7.58 15.36 -0.36
CA LYS A 64 -7.73 14.50 0.82
C LYS A 64 -8.52 13.25 0.49
N VAL A 65 -9.59 13.40 -0.30
CA VAL A 65 -10.42 12.26 -0.72
C VAL A 65 -9.61 11.30 -1.59
N SER A 66 -8.89 11.83 -2.57
CA SER A 66 -8.11 11.04 -3.53
C SER A 66 -6.96 10.30 -2.86
N THR A 67 -6.22 10.99 -1.98
CA THR A 67 -5.17 10.39 -1.16
C THR A 67 -5.73 9.34 -0.20
N GLY A 68 -6.86 9.65 0.46
CA GLY A 68 -7.53 8.71 1.36
C GLY A 68 -7.92 7.40 0.67
N ILE A 69 -8.50 7.49 -0.53
CA ILE A 69 -8.82 6.30 -1.35
C ILE A 69 -7.55 5.51 -1.68
N GLY A 70 -6.49 6.17 -2.14
CA GLY A 70 -5.22 5.50 -2.49
C GLY A 70 -4.61 4.72 -1.31
N LEU A 71 -4.60 5.32 -0.12
CA LEU A 71 -4.09 4.67 1.10
C LEU A 71 -4.95 3.46 1.50
N LEU A 72 -6.28 3.59 1.43
CA LEU A 72 -7.18 2.48 1.74
C LEU A 72 -7.08 1.34 0.74
N CYS A 73 -6.99 1.63 -0.56
CA CYS A 73 -6.77 0.61 -1.58
C CYS A 73 -5.46 -0.15 -1.33
N GLY A 74 -4.38 0.56 -1.02
CA GLY A 74 -3.10 -0.08 -0.69
C GLY A 74 -3.19 -0.96 0.57
N ALA A 75 -3.87 -0.50 1.61
CA ALA A 75 -4.10 -1.29 2.81
C ALA A 75 -4.94 -2.56 2.55
N VAL A 76 -6.00 -2.43 1.74
CA VAL A 76 -6.84 -3.56 1.33
C VAL A 76 -6.02 -4.59 0.56
N ILE A 77 -5.17 -4.17 -0.39
CA ILE A 77 -4.23 -5.06 -1.09
C ILE A 77 -3.32 -5.78 -0.09
N GLY A 78 -2.80 -5.06 0.92
CA GLY A 78 -2.01 -5.66 2.00
C GLY A 78 -2.76 -6.77 2.74
N VAL A 79 -3.98 -6.50 3.21
CA VAL A 79 -4.82 -7.48 3.92
C VAL A 79 -5.14 -8.69 3.04
N PHE A 80 -5.52 -8.47 1.78
CA PHE A 80 -5.80 -9.57 0.86
C PHE A 80 -4.56 -10.41 0.57
N GLY A 81 -3.41 -9.77 0.35
CA GLY A 81 -2.16 -10.50 0.11
C GLY A 81 -1.75 -11.35 1.32
N VAL A 82 -1.88 -10.81 2.54
CA VAL A 82 -1.69 -11.59 3.77
C VAL A 82 -2.62 -12.79 3.82
N ALA A 83 -3.92 -12.59 3.57
CA ALA A 83 -4.91 -13.67 3.60
C ALA A 83 -4.60 -14.77 2.58
N ILE A 84 -4.17 -14.40 1.37
CA ILE A 84 -3.74 -15.33 0.32
C ILE A 84 -2.51 -16.13 0.80
N ILE A 85 -1.52 -15.47 1.39
CA ILE A 85 -0.29 -16.14 1.87
C ILE A 85 -0.62 -17.14 2.99
N PHE A 86 -1.50 -16.78 3.92
CA PHE A 86 -1.98 -17.73 4.94
C PHE A 86 -2.73 -18.91 4.32
N ALA A 87 -3.60 -18.68 3.34
CA ALA A 87 -4.31 -19.74 2.65
C ALA A 87 -3.35 -20.71 1.93
N ILE A 88 -2.32 -20.17 1.27
CA ILE A 88 -1.26 -20.97 0.62
C ILE A 88 -0.51 -21.80 1.66
N ARG A 89 -0.12 -21.23 2.80
CA ARG A 89 0.59 -21.94 3.87
C ARG A 89 -0.15 -23.18 4.35
N HIS A 90 -1.46 -23.05 4.53
CA HIS A 90 -2.30 -24.13 5.05
C HIS A 90 -2.73 -25.11 3.95
N SER A 91 -2.41 -24.84 2.69
CA SER A 91 -2.64 -25.77 1.59
C SER A 91 -1.55 -26.84 1.53
N SER A 92 -1.90 -28.02 1.02
CA SER A 92 -0.94 -29.13 0.80
C SER A 92 0.12 -28.83 -0.27
N LEU A 93 0.09 -27.66 -0.91
CA LEU A 93 1.00 -27.27 -2.00
C LEU A 93 2.41 -26.88 -1.51
N VAL A 94 2.60 -26.55 -0.22
CA VAL A 94 3.84 -25.93 0.29
C VAL A 94 4.86 -26.96 0.83
N GLN A 95 4.57 -28.26 0.79
CA GLN A 95 5.37 -29.25 1.52
C GLN A 95 6.79 -29.51 0.96
N ILE A 96 7.24 -28.93 -0.16
CA ILE A 96 8.46 -29.41 -0.85
C ILE A 96 9.44 -28.32 -1.35
N SER A 97 9.18 -27.01 -1.28
CA SER A 97 10.01 -26.02 -2.00
C SER A 97 10.39 -24.76 -1.21
N SER A 98 11.32 -23.99 -1.80
CA SER A 98 11.79 -22.64 -1.45
C SER A 98 10.72 -21.64 -0.99
N ASP A 99 9.45 -21.94 -1.27
CA ASP A 99 8.29 -21.19 -0.84
C ASP A 99 8.13 -21.18 0.68
N ALA A 100 8.58 -22.22 1.40
CA ALA A 100 8.57 -22.26 2.85
C ALA A 100 9.42 -21.14 3.48
N GLN A 101 10.60 -20.86 2.92
CA GLN A 101 11.49 -19.80 3.41
C GLN A 101 10.91 -18.40 3.16
N MET A 102 10.24 -18.20 2.02
CA MET A 102 9.54 -16.94 1.72
C MET A 102 8.40 -16.70 2.72
N LEU A 103 7.70 -17.77 3.10
CA LEU A 103 6.59 -17.72 4.03
C LEU A 103 7.04 -17.43 5.47
N ASP A 104 8.16 -18.00 5.89
CA ASP A 104 8.77 -17.67 7.20
C ASP A 104 9.26 -16.23 7.25
N ARG A 105 9.85 -15.70 6.17
CA ARG A 105 10.20 -14.28 6.05
C ARG A 105 8.97 -13.39 6.22
N PHE A 106 7.83 -13.77 5.64
CA PHE A 106 6.59 -13.02 5.76
C PHE A 106 6.01 -13.02 7.19
N LEU A 107 6.06 -14.16 7.88
CA LEU A 107 5.56 -14.29 9.25
C LEU A 107 6.43 -13.51 10.24
N ASN A 108 7.74 -13.50 10.03
CA ASN A 108 8.68 -12.76 10.87
C ASN A 108 8.54 -11.24 10.70
N GLY A 109 8.06 -10.75 9.56
CA GLY A 109 7.76 -9.32 9.37
C GLY A 109 6.31 -8.93 9.68
N TYR A 110 5.49 -9.87 10.14
CA TYR A 110 4.04 -9.70 10.29
C TYR A 110 3.64 -8.52 11.18
N GLN A 111 4.33 -8.30 12.30
CA GLN A 111 4.02 -7.19 13.21
C GLN A 111 4.23 -5.82 12.54
N PHE A 112 5.34 -5.65 11.82
CA PHE A 112 5.63 -4.41 11.10
C PHE A 112 4.64 -4.20 9.95
N GLY A 113 4.29 -5.28 9.24
CA GLY A 113 3.28 -5.24 8.19
C GLY A 113 1.90 -4.85 8.69
N LEU A 114 1.47 -5.43 9.83
CA LEU A 114 0.22 -5.05 10.49
C LEU A 114 0.23 -3.58 10.91
N LEU A 115 1.30 -3.10 11.54
CA LEU A 115 1.42 -1.71 11.94
C LEU A 115 1.31 -0.78 10.73
N THR A 116 2.02 -1.09 9.65
CA THR A 116 1.97 -0.34 8.40
C THR A 116 0.55 -0.28 7.85
N THR A 117 -0.14 -1.42 7.82
CA THR A 117 -1.53 -1.54 7.36
C THR A 117 -2.48 -0.71 8.21
N ILE A 118 -2.36 -0.76 9.54
CA ILE A 118 -3.18 0.02 10.47
C ILE A 118 -2.96 1.52 10.26
N VAL A 119 -1.72 1.96 10.06
CA VAL A 119 -1.42 3.36 9.78
C VAL A 119 -2.06 3.80 8.45
N LEU A 120 -1.94 3.00 7.39
CA LEU A 120 -2.58 3.29 6.11
C LEU A 120 -4.11 3.37 6.23
N LEU A 121 -4.73 2.44 6.96
CA LEU A 121 -6.18 2.46 7.22
C LEU A 121 -6.60 3.69 8.03
N GLY A 122 -5.88 4.01 9.10
CA GLY A 122 -6.18 5.13 9.99
C GLY A 122 -6.04 6.48 9.27
N VAL A 123 -4.90 6.71 8.62
CA VAL A 123 -4.65 7.94 7.85
C VAL A 123 -5.61 8.03 6.67
N GLY A 124 -5.82 6.95 5.92
CA GLY A 124 -6.72 6.91 4.77
C GLY A 124 -8.17 7.24 5.16
N SER A 125 -8.67 6.62 6.22
CA SER A 125 -10.02 6.88 6.75
C SER A 125 -10.15 8.30 7.29
N GLY A 126 -9.14 8.80 8.00
CA GLY A 126 -9.11 10.16 8.52
C GLY A 126 -9.15 11.22 7.41
N LEU A 127 -8.37 11.02 6.34
CA LEU A 127 -8.38 11.91 5.18
C LEU A 127 -9.71 11.88 4.43
N LEU A 128 -10.32 10.71 4.27
CA LEU A 128 -11.65 10.58 3.68
C LEU A 128 -12.72 11.31 4.51
N TRP A 129 -12.72 11.12 5.83
CA TRP A 129 -13.65 11.79 6.72
C TRP A 129 -13.53 13.31 6.59
N GLN A 130 -12.32 13.84 6.73
CA GLN A 130 -12.07 15.28 6.59
C GLN A 130 -12.42 15.79 5.19
N GLY A 131 -12.12 15.01 4.17
CA GLY A 131 -12.39 15.37 2.79
C GLY A 131 -13.88 15.47 2.46
N ARG A 132 -14.69 14.57 3.03
CA ARG A 132 -16.15 14.56 2.87
C ARG A 132 -16.83 15.68 3.64
N LYS A 133 -16.36 16.00 4.86
CA LYS A 133 -16.87 17.15 5.62
C LYS A 133 -16.73 18.46 4.82
N VAL A 134 -15.54 18.70 4.27
CA VAL A 134 -15.27 19.89 3.43
C VAL A 134 -16.15 19.94 2.17
N GLN A 135 -16.66 18.81 1.67
CA GLN A 135 -17.57 18.77 0.51
C GLN A 135 -19.05 18.94 0.86
N GLY A 136 -19.45 18.67 2.11
CA GLY A 136 -20.83 18.83 2.58
C GLY A 136 -21.15 20.24 3.10
N ASP A 137 -20.11 21.06 3.33
CA ASP A 137 -20.21 22.44 3.80
C ASP A 137 -20.16 23.48 2.63
N GLU A 138 -20.11 23.02 1.37
CA GLU A 138 -20.23 23.82 0.13
C GLU A 138 -21.59 23.61 -0.55
#